data_AF-A0A1C5NW50-F1
#
_entry.id   AF-A0A1C5NW50-F1
#
_cell.length_a   1.000
_cell.length_b   1.000
_cell.length_c   1.000
_cell.angle_alpha   90.00
_cell.angle_beta   90.00
_cell.angle_gamma   90.00
#
_symmetry.space_group_name_H-M   'P 1'
#
loop_
_entity.id
_entity.type
_entity.pdbx_description
1 polymer ?
#
loop_
_entity_poly.entity_id
_entity_poly.type
_entity_poly.pdbx_seq_one_letter_code
_entity_poly.pdbx_strand_id
1 'polypeptide(L)'
;MENCTIYYDDMNRHCRQYAESLSSHPNVVCKKMSDYKETSHIYEANRAVGFIYHSGYGQISYELNHIIWRIVLPKDSYIFLLVADGGREMDAIRLVAKELEHRGHQVTNIYSEYFFDRYHVVDRAQKILTDMEKGESIWQKEQERLKKMDRKELRHHLKENMKNYRSYKKRKKNRK
;
A
#
# COMPACT_ATOMS: atom_id res chain seq x y z
N MET A 1 -8.34 -13.60 -13.66
CA MET A 1 -7.59 -12.57 -12.91
C MET A 1 -7.65 -11.29 -13.72
N GLU A 2 -8.18 -10.20 -13.16
CA GLU A 2 -8.20 -8.91 -13.85
C GLU A 2 -6.77 -8.39 -14.03
N ASN A 3 -6.51 -7.67 -15.13
CA ASN A 3 -5.22 -7.02 -15.33
C ASN A 3 -5.00 -5.97 -14.24
N CYS A 4 -3.80 -5.95 -13.65
CA CYS A 4 -3.43 -5.08 -12.55
C CYS A 4 -2.30 -4.15 -12.98
N THR A 5 -2.45 -2.85 -12.75
CA THR A 5 -1.36 -1.89 -12.92
C THR A 5 -0.74 -1.54 -11.59
N ILE A 6 0.58 -1.57 -11.49
CA ILE A 6 1.31 -1.21 -10.28
C ILE A 6 2.22 -0.02 -10.58
N TYR A 7 1.95 1.11 -9.95
CA TYR A 7 2.87 2.24 -9.91
C TYR A 7 3.86 2.02 -8.77
N TYR A 8 5.15 2.05 -9.06
CA TYR A 8 6.20 1.83 -8.04
C TYR A 8 7.26 2.93 -8.03
N ASP A 9 7.74 3.26 -6.84
CA ASP A 9 8.89 4.13 -6.63
C ASP A 9 10.18 3.43 -7.11
N ASP A 10 10.68 3.83 -8.27
CA ASP A 10 11.85 3.25 -8.93
C ASP A 10 13.19 3.73 -8.38
N MET A 11 13.18 4.77 -7.53
CA MET A 11 14.37 5.27 -6.84
C MET A 11 14.71 4.41 -5.62
N ASN A 12 13.72 3.72 -5.04
CA ASN A 12 13.90 2.88 -3.87
C ASN A 12 14.16 1.41 -4.22
N ARG A 13 15.28 0.85 -3.74
CA ARG A 13 15.66 -0.56 -4.00
C ARG A 13 14.59 -1.56 -3.55
N HIS A 14 13.99 -1.39 -2.38
CA HIS A 14 13.00 -2.35 -1.87
C HIS A 14 11.70 -2.29 -2.70
N CYS A 15 11.28 -1.09 -3.12
CA CYS A 15 10.13 -0.93 -4.01
C CYS A 15 10.37 -1.62 -5.36
N ARG A 16 11.57 -1.48 -5.93
CA ARG A 16 11.97 -2.20 -7.16
C ARG A 16 11.89 -3.72 -7.00
N GLN A 17 12.39 -4.25 -5.88
CA GLN A 17 12.35 -5.70 -5.62
C GLN A 17 10.92 -6.24 -5.56
N TYR A 18 9.99 -5.50 -4.95
CA TYR A 18 8.58 -5.87 -4.99
C TYR A 18 8.00 -5.80 -6.40
N ALA A 19 8.30 -4.74 -7.15
CA ALA A 19 7.84 -4.58 -8.52
C ALA A 19 8.36 -5.70 -9.44
N GLU A 20 9.63 -6.10 -9.30
CA GLU A 20 10.25 -7.23 -10.02
C GLU A 20 9.60 -8.56 -9.67
N SER A 21 9.33 -8.80 -8.38
CA SER A 21 8.63 -10.03 -7.95
C SER A 21 7.22 -10.09 -8.54
N LEU A 22 6.49 -8.96 -8.54
CA LEU A 22 5.11 -8.88 -9.02
C LEU A 22 5.03 -8.91 -10.56
N SER A 23 6.00 -8.34 -11.27
CA SER A 23 6.04 -8.33 -12.74
C SER A 23 6.31 -9.71 -13.36
N SER A 24 6.76 -10.69 -12.56
CA SER A 24 6.87 -12.07 -13.00
C SER A 24 5.51 -12.73 -13.32
N HIS A 25 4.41 -12.12 -12.88
CA HIS A 25 3.05 -12.59 -13.15
C HIS A 25 2.48 -11.95 -14.42
N PRO A 26 1.87 -12.73 -15.33
CA PRO A 26 1.47 -12.26 -16.67
C PRO A 26 0.39 -11.16 -16.66
N ASN A 27 -0.37 -11.04 -15.57
CA ASN A 27 -1.52 -10.15 -15.46
C ASN A 27 -1.17 -8.84 -14.72
N VAL A 28 0.12 -8.60 -14.49
CA VAL A 28 0.64 -7.45 -13.74
C VAL A 28 1.51 -6.59 -14.64
N VAL A 29 1.16 -5.31 -14.74
CA VAL A 29 1.94 -4.30 -15.46
C VAL A 29 2.55 -3.34 -14.44
N CYS A 30 3.86 -3.40 -14.27
CA CYS A 30 4.59 -2.48 -13.39
C CYS A 30 5.04 -1.23 -14.17
N LYS A 31 4.70 -0.05 -13.63
CA LYS A 31 4.99 1.27 -14.18
C LYS A 31 5.83 2.07 -13.18
N LYS A 32 6.95 2.64 -13.63
CA LYS A 32 7.81 3.47 -12.78
C LYS A 32 7.10 4.79 -12.50
N MET A 33 7.11 5.24 -11.25
CA MET A 33 6.52 6.54 -10.92
C MET A 33 7.27 7.71 -11.55
N SER A 34 8.60 7.59 -11.71
CA SER A 34 9.43 8.65 -12.32
C SER A 34 9.05 8.97 -13.77
N ASP A 35 8.49 8.02 -14.52
CA ASP A 35 8.06 8.20 -15.90
C ASP A 35 6.82 9.14 -16.03
N TYR A 36 6.13 9.41 -14.92
CA TYR A 36 4.88 10.18 -14.91
C TYR A 36 5.00 11.60 -14.37
N LYS A 37 6.20 12.07 -14.01
CA LYS A 37 6.44 13.39 -13.39
C LYS A 37 5.76 14.56 -14.12
N GLU A 38 5.83 14.54 -15.45
CA GLU A 38 5.30 15.62 -16.29
C GLU A 38 3.95 15.26 -16.93
N THR A 39 3.40 14.09 -16.62
CA THR A 39 2.15 13.62 -17.25
C THR A 39 0.95 14.33 -16.64
N SER A 40 0.17 15.04 -17.45
CA SER A 40 -0.96 15.83 -16.97
C SER A 40 -2.22 15.00 -16.67
N HIS A 41 -2.43 13.89 -17.39
CA HIS A 41 -3.56 12.99 -17.21
C HIS A 41 -3.08 11.55 -17.36
N ILE A 42 -3.37 10.71 -16.37
CA ILE A 42 -2.97 9.30 -16.35
C ILE A 42 -4.25 8.48 -16.41
N TYR A 43 -4.58 7.95 -17.58
CA TYR A 43 -5.73 7.08 -17.75
C TYR A 43 -5.34 5.65 -17.45
N GLU A 44 -6.01 5.03 -16.48
CA GLU A 44 -5.81 3.63 -16.15
C GLU A 44 -7.10 2.84 -16.39
N ALA A 45 -7.06 1.93 -17.36
CA ALA A 45 -8.21 1.11 -17.71
C ALA A 45 -8.34 -0.13 -16.81
N ASN A 46 -7.25 -0.54 -16.17
CA ASN A 46 -7.24 -1.70 -15.29
C ASN A 46 -8.07 -1.43 -14.03
N ARG A 47 -8.87 -2.42 -13.65
CA ARG A 47 -9.72 -2.36 -12.45
C ARG A 47 -8.94 -2.61 -11.18
N ALA A 48 -7.73 -3.17 -11.25
CA ALA A 48 -6.85 -3.28 -10.10
C ALA A 48 -5.65 -2.33 -10.25
N VAL A 49 -5.39 -1.52 -9.22
CA VAL A 49 -4.28 -0.57 -9.18
C VAL A 49 -3.52 -0.65 -7.86
N GLY A 50 -2.21 -0.83 -7.95
CA GLY A 50 -1.29 -0.88 -6.81
C GLY A 50 -0.37 0.33 -6.75
N PHE A 51 -0.08 0.80 -5.55
CA PHE A 51 0.97 1.79 -5.29
C PHE A 51 2.03 1.21 -4.35
N ILE A 52 3.26 1.04 -4.84
CA ILE A 52 4.42 0.58 -4.06
C ILE A 52 5.34 1.76 -3.81
N TYR A 53 5.55 2.13 -2.55
CA TYR A 53 6.31 3.33 -2.22
C TYR A 53 7.12 3.19 -0.93
N HIS A 54 8.15 4.01 -0.81
CA HIS A 54 8.88 4.18 0.44
C HIS A 54 8.19 5.23 1.32
N SER A 55 8.33 5.12 2.64
CA SER A 55 7.97 6.20 3.55
C SER A 55 9.17 7.10 3.85
N GLY A 56 9.12 8.33 3.34
CA GLY A 56 10.09 9.40 3.62
C GLY A 56 9.89 10.01 5.01
N TYR A 57 9.93 9.17 6.05
CA TYR A 57 9.63 9.56 7.44
C TYR A 57 8.20 10.11 7.62
N GLY A 58 7.22 9.46 7.00
CA GLY A 58 5.80 9.82 7.06
C GLY A 58 5.35 10.72 5.91
N GLN A 59 6.29 11.12 5.04
CA GLN A 59 6.02 11.82 3.79
C GLN A 59 6.04 10.82 2.62
N ILE A 60 5.42 11.24 1.52
CA ILE A 60 5.45 10.55 0.23
C ILE A 60 6.23 11.35 -0.81
N SER A 61 6.69 10.67 -1.86
CA SER A 61 7.38 11.32 -2.97
C SER A 61 6.45 12.23 -3.76
N TYR A 62 7.04 13.21 -4.44
CA TYR A 62 6.30 14.09 -5.34
C TYR A 62 5.62 13.28 -6.46
N GLU A 63 6.32 12.30 -6.99
CA GLU A 63 5.87 11.43 -8.08
C GLU A 63 4.60 10.66 -7.69
N LEU A 64 4.56 10.06 -6.49
CA LEU A 64 3.38 9.36 -6.00
C LEU A 64 2.20 10.33 -5.87
N ASN A 65 2.44 11.49 -5.23
CA ASN A 65 1.39 12.48 -5.06
C ASN A 65 0.85 12.99 -6.41
N HIS A 66 1.74 13.30 -7.35
CA HIS A 66 1.38 13.73 -8.69
C HIS A 66 0.53 12.68 -9.41
N ILE A 67 0.93 11.40 -9.36
CA ILE A 67 0.14 10.32 -9.96
C ILE A 67 -1.26 10.26 -9.35
N ILE A 68 -1.40 10.27 -8.01
CA ILE A 68 -2.71 10.25 -7.33
C ILE A 68 -3.60 11.40 -7.81
N TRP A 69 -3.03 12.59 -7.99
CA TRP A 69 -3.78 13.77 -8.43
C TRP A 69 -4.11 13.79 -9.92
N ARG A 70 -3.32 13.12 -10.76
CA ARG A 70 -3.50 13.08 -12.23
C ARG A 70 -4.17 11.82 -12.75
N ILE A 71 -4.29 10.78 -11.92
CA ILE A 71 -4.87 9.51 -12.31
C ILE A 71 -6.39 9.60 -12.40
N VAL A 72 -6.93 8.91 -13.42
CA VAL A 72 -8.35 8.68 -13.64
C VAL A 72 -8.56 7.18 -13.59
N LEU A 73 -9.27 6.73 -12.55
CA LEU A 73 -9.60 5.32 -12.31
C LEU A 73 -11.11 5.08 -12.46
N PRO A 74 -11.52 3.87 -12.87
CA PRO A 74 -12.87 3.38 -12.64
C PRO A 74 -13.28 3.52 -11.16
N LYS A 75 -14.56 3.80 -10.90
CA LYS A 75 -15.06 4.04 -9.54
C LYS A 75 -14.98 2.82 -8.63
N ASP A 76 -15.02 1.63 -9.23
CA ASP A 76 -15.02 0.32 -8.57
C ASP A 76 -13.65 -0.36 -8.61
N SER A 77 -12.59 0.41 -8.87
CA SER A 77 -11.24 -0.14 -8.88
C SER A 77 -10.83 -0.70 -7.52
N TYR A 78 -10.23 -1.88 -7.53
CA TYR A 78 -9.49 -2.43 -6.39
C TYR A 78 -8.16 -1.68 -6.25
N ILE A 79 -8.02 -0.90 -5.18
CA ILE A 79 -6.81 -0.10 -4.94
C ILE A 79 -6.06 -0.65 -3.74
N PHE A 80 -4.78 -0.97 -3.91
CA PHE A 80 -3.94 -1.38 -2.79
C PHE A 80 -2.68 -0.53 -2.64
N LEU A 81 -2.25 -0.40 -1.38
CA LEU A 81 -1.03 0.30 -1.00
C LEU A 81 -0.02 -0.70 -0.47
N LEU A 82 1.26 -0.55 -0.83
CA LEU A 82 2.36 -1.30 -0.24
C LEU A 82 3.47 -0.34 0.18
N VAL A 83 3.74 -0.27 1.48
CA VAL A 83 4.91 0.45 1.99
C VAL A 83 6.07 -0.51 2.16
N ALA A 84 7.08 -0.37 1.31
CA ALA A 84 8.18 -1.32 1.22
C ALA A 84 9.27 -1.11 2.31
N ASP A 85 9.51 0.13 2.72
CA ASP A 85 10.39 0.47 3.85
C ASP A 85 10.16 1.92 4.28
N GLY A 86 10.81 2.35 5.37
CA GLY A 86 10.91 3.74 5.80
C GLY A 86 10.50 3.99 7.25
N GLY A 87 10.67 5.23 7.68
CA GLY A 87 10.20 5.69 8.99
C GLY A 87 8.74 6.13 8.93
N ARG A 88 8.01 6.01 10.04
CA ARG A 88 6.61 6.51 10.15
C ARG A 88 5.67 6.03 9.01
N GLU A 89 5.80 4.78 8.58
CA GLU A 89 5.01 4.19 7.49
C GLU A 89 3.50 4.40 7.64
N MET A 90 2.97 4.32 8.86
CA MET A 90 1.54 4.54 9.13
C MET A 90 1.08 5.97 8.77
N ASP A 91 1.94 6.97 8.95
CA ASP A 91 1.62 8.35 8.58
C ASP A 91 1.60 8.50 7.06
N ALA A 92 2.54 7.86 6.35
CA ALA A 92 2.58 7.85 4.88
C ALA A 92 1.37 7.11 4.28
N ILE A 93 0.99 5.96 4.85
CA ILE A 93 -0.23 5.22 4.48
C ILE A 93 -1.45 6.12 4.62
N ARG A 94 -1.58 6.78 5.78
CA ARG A 94 -2.72 7.67 6.05
C ARG A 94 -2.77 8.82 5.05
N LEU A 95 -1.61 9.39 4.71
CA LEU A 95 -1.52 10.46 3.73
C LEU A 95 -2.01 9.99 2.35
N VAL A 96 -1.46 8.89 1.83
CA VAL A 96 -1.87 8.36 0.52
C VAL A 96 -3.35 8.00 0.47
N ALA A 97 -3.86 7.32 1.50
CA ALA A 97 -5.27 6.96 1.58
C ALA A 97 -6.17 8.21 1.56
N LYS A 98 -5.77 9.27 2.26
CA LYS A 98 -6.51 10.54 2.28
C LYS A 98 -6.49 11.25 0.92
N GLU A 99 -5.34 11.29 0.25
CA GLU A 99 -5.23 11.89 -1.08
C GLU A 99 -6.10 11.14 -2.11
N LEU A 100 -6.12 9.79 -2.06
CA LEU A 100 -7.02 8.99 -2.88
C LEU A 100 -8.50 9.25 -2.54
N GLU A 101 -8.84 9.35 -1.26
CA GLU A 101 -10.21 9.64 -0.81
C GLU A 101 -10.68 11.03 -1.27
N HIS A 102 -9.82 12.05 -1.23
CA HIS A 102 -10.10 13.37 -1.80
C HIS A 102 -10.40 13.32 -3.30
N ARG A 103 -9.82 12.34 -4.01
CA ARG A 103 -10.08 12.09 -5.44
C ARG A 103 -11.31 11.21 -5.68
N GLY A 104 -12.01 10.80 -4.62
CA GLY A 104 -13.20 9.95 -4.69
C GLY A 104 -12.89 8.46 -4.80
N HIS A 105 -11.66 8.04 -4.48
CA HIS A 105 -11.21 6.66 -4.53
C HIS A 105 -11.01 6.09 -3.13
N GLN A 106 -11.44 4.84 -2.91
CA GLN A 106 -11.24 4.15 -1.64
C GLN A 106 -10.13 3.12 -1.73
N VAL A 107 -9.23 3.13 -0.75
CA VAL A 107 -8.21 2.09 -0.62
C VAL A 107 -8.87 0.80 -0.14
N THR A 108 -8.71 -0.26 -0.93
CA THR A 108 -9.26 -1.58 -0.64
C THR A 108 -8.35 -2.38 0.28
N ASN A 109 -7.03 -2.32 0.11
CA ASN A 109 -6.10 -3.09 0.95
C ASN A 109 -4.77 -2.37 1.18
N ILE A 110 -4.10 -2.69 2.28
CA ILE A 110 -2.85 -2.04 2.70
C ILE A 110 -1.87 -3.09 3.19
N TYR A 111 -0.66 -3.03 2.65
CA TYR A 111 0.44 -3.94 2.95
C TYR A 111 1.66 -3.18 3.47
N SER A 112 2.41 -3.85 4.33
CA SER A 112 3.72 -3.41 4.80
C SER A 112 4.56 -4.62 5.16
N GLU A 113 5.86 -4.42 5.27
CA GLU A 113 6.78 -5.42 5.81
C GLU A 113 6.33 -5.96 7.18
N TYR A 114 5.84 -5.08 8.06
CA TYR A 114 5.32 -5.48 9.36
C TYR A 114 4.12 -6.40 9.23
N PHE A 115 3.20 -6.13 8.28
CA PHE A 115 2.05 -6.99 8.03
C PHE A 115 2.51 -8.38 7.59
N PHE A 116 3.36 -8.47 6.57
CA PHE A 116 3.82 -9.75 6.06
C PHE A 116 4.53 -10.59 7.12
N ASP A 117 5.43 -9.95 7.89
CA ASP A 117 6.19 -10.65 8.91
C ASP A 117 5.29 -11.07 10.09
N ARG A 118 4.31 -10.24 10.49
CA ARG A 118 3.36 -10.56 11.57
C ARG A 118 2.50 -11.77 11.24
N TYR A 119 2.11 -11.91 9.97
CA TYR A 119 1.26 -13.02 9.50
C TYR A 119 2.07 -14.17 8.89
N HIS A 120 3.40 -14.17 9.05
CA HIS A 120 4.29 -15.20 8.53
C HIS A 120 4.10 -15.48 7.03
N VAL A 121 3.85 -14.43 6.26
CA VAL A 121 3.68 -14.52 4.81
C VAL A 121 5.03 -14.78 4.15
N VAL A 122 5.19 -15.98 3.60
CA VAL A 122 6.42 -16.41 2.91
C VAL A 122 6.51 -15.77 1.53
N ASP A 123 5.45 -15.91 0.73
CA ASP A 123 5.34 -15.29 -0.60
C ASP A 123 4.43 -14.06 -0.55
N ARG A 124 5.08 -12.90 -0.52
CA ARG A 124 4.41 -11.60 -0.40
C ARG A 124 3.68 -11.21 -1.69
N ALA A 125 4.27 -11.50 -2.85
CA ALA A 125 3.68 -11.19 -4.14
C ALA A 125 2.42 -12.04 -4.35
N GLN A 126 2.53 -13.36 -4.16
CA GLN A 126 1.38 -14.26 -4.29
C GLN A 126 0.25 -13.91 -3.32
N LYS A 127 0.57 -13.46 -2.10
CA LYS A 127 -0.44 -13.01 -1.14
C LYS A 127 -1.21 -11.78 -1.66
N ILE A 128 -0.52 -10.76 -2.18
CA ILE A 128 -1.16 -9.56 -2.74
C ILE A 128 -2.10 -9.94 -3.88
N LEU A 129 -1.65 -10.80 -4.79
CA LEU A 129 -2.45 -11.23 -5.95
C LEU A 129 -3.67 -12.05 -5.53
N THR A 130 -3.51 -12.96 -4.57
CA THR A 130 -4.62 -13.77 -4.04
C THR A 130 -5.68 -12.90 -3.36
N ASP A 131 -5.27 -11.89 -2.60
CA ASP A 131 -6.20 -10.96 -1.93
C ASP A 131 -6.97 -10.12 -2.95
N MET A 132 -6.26 -9.65 -3.99
CA MET A 132 -6.85 -8.91 -5.10
C MET A 132 -7.86 -9.76 -5.88
N GLU A 133 -7.53 -11.01 -6.21
CA GLU A 133 -8.44 -11.93 -6.91
C GLU A 133 -9.72 -12.22 -6.12
N LYS A 134 -9.61 -12.32 -4.80
CA LYS A 134 -10.76 -12.55 -3.92
C LYS A 134 -11.55 -11.27 -3.62
N GLY A 135 -11.05 -10.10 -4.04
CA GLY A 135 -11.59 -8.81 -3.61
C GLY A 135 -11.55 -8.64 -2.08
N GLU A 136 -10.59 -9.29 -1.40
CA GLU A 136 -10.50 -9.23 0.05
C GLU A 136 -10.09 -7.82 0.50
N SER A 137 -11.02 -7.11 1.12
CA SER A 137 -10.67 -5.89 1.87
C SER A 137 -10.42 -6.22 3.34
N ILE A 138 -9.22 -6.77 3.62
CA ILE A 138 -8.76 -6.95 5.01
C ILE A 138 -8.80 -5.60 5.74
N TRP A 139 -8.50 -4.52 5.04
CA TRP A 139 -8.61 -3.15 5.56
C TRP A 139 -10.03 -2.76 5.98
N GLN A 140 -11.05 -2.97 5.14
CA GLN A 140 -12.44 -2.66 5.51
C GLN A 140 -12.92 -3.54 6.66
N LYS A 141 -12.63 -4.85 6.63
CA LYS A 141 -12.97 -5.77 7.74
C LYS A 141 -12.35 -5.31 9.05
N GLU A 142 -11.11 -4.85 9.02
CA GLU A 142 -10.43 -4.31 10.20
C GLU A 142 -11.06 -2.98 10.64
N GLN A 143 -11.38 -2.07 9.72
CA GLN A 143 -12.10 -0.83 10.07
C GLN A 143 -13.46 -1.09 10.70
N GLU A 144 -14.24 -2.03 10.17
CA GLU A 144 -15.52 -2.43 10.74
C GLU A 144 -15.36 -3.05 12.13
N ARG A 145 -14.34 -3.89 12.33
CA ARG A 145 -14.00 -4.46 13.63
C ARG A 145 -13.65 -3.36 14.64
N LEU A 146 -12.85 -2.38 14.24
CA LEU A 146 -12.48 -1.24 15.09
C LEU A 146 -13.67 -0.34 15.42
N LYS A 147 -14.60 -0.13 14.48
CA LYS A 147 -15.84 0.65 14.70
C LYS A 147 -16.77 0.00 15.73
N LYS A 148 -16.71 -1.33 15.88
CA LYS A 148 -17.52 -2.09 16.84
C LYS A 148 -16.93 -2.11 18.26
N MET A 149 -15.68 -1.69 18.45
CA MET A 149 -15.03 -1.65 19.77
C MET A 149 -15.50 -0.43 20.57
N ASP A 150 -15.55 -0.58 21.89
CA ASP A 150 -15.75 0.58 22.76
C ASP A 150 -14.50 1.48 22.75
N ARG A 151 -14.62 2.72 23.23
CA ARG A 151 -13.53 3.71 23.21
C ARG A 151 -12.29 3.26 24.01
N LYS A 152 -12.47 2.51 25.09
CA LYS A 152 -11.40 2.04 25.99
C LYS A 152 -10.65 0.87 25.36
N GLU A 153 -11.39 -0.09 24.82
CA GLU A 153 -10.89 -1.23 24.04
C GLU A 153 -10.14 -0.76 22.81
N LEU A 154 -10.72 0.16 22.03
CA LEU A 154 -10.09 0.74 20.86
C LEU A 154 -8.75 1.40 21.22
N ARG A 155 -8.71 2.22 22.29
CA ARG A 155 -7.47 2.84 22.77
C ARG A 155 -6.42 1.80 23.17
N HIS A 156 -6.83 0.76 23.90
CA HIS A 156 -5.93 -0.31 24.32
C HIS A 156 -5.38 -1.06 23.11
N HIS A 157 -6.25 -1.46 22.19
CA HIS A 157 -5.91 -2.17 20.97
C HIS A 157 -4.93 -1.37 20.09
N LEU A 158 -5.21 -0.09 19.86
CA LEU A 158 -4.32 0.80 19.10
C LEU A 158 -2.96 0.98 19.79
N LYS A 159 -2.94 1.12 21.12
CA LYS A 159 -1.71 1.26 21.90
C LYS A 159 -0.84 0.01 21.81
N GLU A 160 -1.43 -1.17 21.95
CA GLU A 160 -0.73 -2.46 21.83
C GLU A 160 -0.20 -2.67 20.41
N ASN A 161 -1.01 -2.44 19.37
CA ASN A 161 -0.56 -2.52 17.98
C ASN A 161 0.61 -1.57 17.70
N MET A 162 0.55 -0.33 18.19
CA MET A 162 1.63 0.65 18.04
C MET A 162 2.90 0.22 18.78
N LYS A 163 2.77 -0.35 19.98
CA LYS A 163 3.90 -0.89 20.76
C LYS A 163 4.56 -2.07 20.02
N ASN A 164 3.75 -2.98 19.47
CA ASN A 164 4.23 -4.13 18.70
C ASN A 164 4.95 -3.69 17.43
N TYR A 165 4.39 -2.74 16.68
CA TYR A 165 5.02 -2.15 15.51
C TYR A 165 6.37 -1.48 15.83
N ARG A 166 6.43 -0.66 16.89
CA ARG A 166 7.68 -0.02 17.34
C ARG A 166 8.74 -1.04 17.75
N SER A 167 8.32 -2.10 18.45
CA SER A 167 9.19 -3.19 18.89
C SER A 167 9.75 -3.96 17.69
N TYR A 168 8.91 -4.25 16.69
CA TYR A 168 9.31 -4.84 15.43
C TYR A 168 10.37 -3.98 14.71
N LYS A 169 10.11 -2.67 14.54
CA LYS A 169 11.06 -1.76 13.89
C LYS A 169 12.41 -1.71 14.62
N LYS A 170 12.42 -1.70 15.96
CA LYS A 170 13.66 -1.74 16.76
C LYS A 170 14.44 -3.03 16.52
N ARG A 171 13.77 -4.20 16.52
CA ARG A 171 14.40 -5.50 16.24
C ARG A 171 14.97 -5.57 14.83
N LYS A 172 14.23 -5.08 13.82
CA LYS A 172 14.68 -5.04 12.42
C LYS A 172 15.91 -4.16 12.23
N LYS A 173 15.95 -3.00 12.91
CA LYS A 173 17.13 -2.10 12.88
C LYS A 173 18.37 -2.77 13.46
N ASN A 174 18.24 -3.57 14.53
CA ASN A 174 19.37 -4.25 15.17
C ASN A 174 19.85 -5.51 14.42
N ARG A 175 19.14 -5.96 13.39
CA ARG A 175 19.50 -7.12 12.56
C ARG A 175 20.19 -6.74 11.24
N LYS A 176 20.20 -5.46 10.88
CA LYS A 176 20.98 -4.90 9.76
C LYS A 176 22.34 -4.48 10.27
#